data_AF-A0A7K3MNB4-F1
#
_entry.id   AF-A0A7K3MNB4-F1
#
_cell.length_a   1.000
_cell.length_b   1.000
_cell.length_c   1.000
_cell.angle_alpha   90.00
_cell.angle_beta   90.00
_cell.angle_gamma   90.00
#
_symmetry.space_group_name_H-M   'P 1'
#
loop_
_entity.id
_entity.type
_entity.pdbx_description
1 polymer ?
#
loop_
_entity_poly.entity_id
_entity_poly.type
_entity_poly.pdbx_seq_one_letter_code
_entity_poly.pdbx_strand_id
1 'polypeptide(L)'
;MKNMISYICLLAAVFANLSCADDMDNSKFDNMIPYGKQEVSYTYPKGEDNLRVLTFNIRHCAGSDDVINYDRTAAIINGMEPDIVCLQEVDYMTTRSNKVDQLKTLADKTGMNHYFSKSITYQGGEYGNGLLFKGTPVSTQTYPLPGAELRSAAIAEFENYVVISTHLALEENNRIESAKLLTQLAKEYKKVVYMAGDFNEDLMNGAFFTELKKEWNVVSSTENTFPTGQSTKRIDFVVALKNPATSVVKSNVVYNLDGVNVSMASDHYPLYCDFRKVTALEEFPKAAGDLRIANYFTKNCAGTDGIIDYDRIAAVINKMNSDIICLQGLDKETERSSGIDQLNTLAQKSNMYDYFAKAIDYKGGEFGVGILTKDEPISVDRYQMPGKSEMRAAMVVEYEKFVVASTNFDTDMAKRIEALQTLHTKLSAYNKPAFLAGYFNEGNLESDFFKKVKEDWNLLSADKSTENGGKQRRLDFIVSLKDHGVTVTQADVMEYLTGADVATASSHYPLFCDFTGLK
;
A
#
# COMPACT_ATOMS: atom_id res chain seq x y z
N MET A 1 30.22 1.33 -46.72
CA MET A 1 31.62 1.16 -46.25
C MET A 1 32.10 2.51 -45.76
N LYS A 2 32.35 2.61 -44.44
CA LYS A 2 33.39 3.41 -43.73
C LYS A 2 33.50 4.92 -44.02
N ASN A 3 33.74 5.83 -43.08
CA ASN A 3 34.03 5.85 -41.64
C ASN A 3 34.02 7.36 -41.27
N MET A 4 33.34 7.81 -40.22
CA MET A 4 33.80 7.92 -38.82
C MET A 4 34.22 9.36 -38.45
N ILE A 5 33.44 9.91 -37.53
CA ILE A 5 33.62 11.16 -36.77
C ILE A 5 34.82 10.99 -35.82
N SER A 6 35.55 12.08 -35.55
CA SER A 6 36.41 12.20 -34.37
C SER A 6 36.18 13.53 -33.66
N TYR A 7 35.92 13.40 -32.36
CA TYR A 7 35.83 14.42 -31.33
C TYR A 7 37.16 15.15 -31.13
N ILE A 8 37.12 16.39 -30.62
CA ILE A 8 37.99 16.94 -29.56
C ILE A 8 37.35 18.22 -29.00
N CYS A 9 36.98 18.19 -27.72
CA CYS A 9 36.79 19.38 -26.88
C CYS A 9 38.16 19.78 -26.30
N LEU A 10 38.51 21.06 -26.34
CA LEU A 10 39.69 21.58 -25.65
C LEU A 10 39.32 22.71 -24.69
N LEU A 11 39.87 22.59 -23.48
CA LEU A 11 39.87 23.53 -22.36
C LEU A 11 40.28 24.96 -22.76
N ALA A 12 39.71 25.95 -22.05
CA ALA A 12 40.36 27.22 -21.81
C ALA A 12 40.16 27.67 -20.35
N ALA A 13 41.19 27.46 -19.53
CA ALA A 13 41.38 28.17 -18.27
C ALA A 13 42.11 29.48 -18.57
N VAL A 14 41.61 30.61 -18.04
CA VAL A 14 42.32 31.88 -18.07
C VAL A 14 42.59 32.31 -16.62
N PHE A 15 43.86 32.29 -16.25
CA PHE A 15 44.38 32.98 -15.08
C PHE A 15 44.50 34.47 -15.40
N ALA A 16 43.95 35.32 -14.54
CA ALA A 16 44.37 36.71 -14.43
C ALA A 16 44.61 37.03 -12.96
N ASN A 17 45.89 37.20 -12.60
CA ASN A 17 46.29 37.84 -11.37
C ASN A 17 45.96 39.32 -11.45
N LEU A 18 45.18 39.84 -10.50
CA LEU A 18 45.22 41.25 -10.10
C LEU A 18 45.05 41.35 -8.59
N SER A 19 45.98 42.10 -8.00
CA SER A 19 46.20 42.31 -6.58
C SER A 19 45.07 43.08 -5.89
N CYS A 20 44.87 42.78 -4.59
CA CYS A 20 43.98 43.47 -3.67
C CYS A 20 44.28 44.97 -3.53
N ALA A 21 43.20 45.77 -3.48
CA ALA A 21 43.12 46.99 -2.68
C ALA A 21 41.64 47.23 -2.34
N ASP A 22 41.37 47.47 -1.05
CA ASP A 22 40.08 47.78 -0.46
C ASP A 22 39.49 49.11 -0.97
N ASP A 23 38.15 49.12 -1.13
CA ASP A 23 37.20 50.23 -0.92
C ASP A 23 36.02 50.13 -1.91
N MET A 24 34.95 49.41 -1.51
CA MET A 24 33.65 49.47 -2.18
C MET A 24 32.71 50.40 -1.41
N ASP A 25 32.58 51.63 -1.90
CA ASP A 25 31.52 52.57 -1.51
C ASP A 25 30.19 52.21 -2.22
N ASN A 26 29.23 51.70 -1.46
CA ASN A 26 27.90 51.30 -1.93
C ASN A 26 26.82 52.40 -1.81
N SER A 27 27.19 53.64 -1.51
CA SER A 27 26.24 54.76 -1.30
C SER A 27 25.42 55.18 -2.54
N LYS A 28 25.66 54.56 -3.71
CA LYS A 28 24.91 54.83 -4.95
C LYS A 28 23.68 53.94 -5.17
N PHE A 29 23.39 52.99 -4.27
CA PHE A 29 22.20 52.14 -4.33
C PHE A 29 21.02 52.65 -3.48
N ASP A 30 21.24 53.65 -2.62
CA ASP A 30 20.25 54.12 -1.63
C ASP A 30 19.10 54.98 -2.20
N ASN A 31 19.11 55.32 -3.50
CA ASN A 31 18.13 56.24 -4.10
C ASN A 31 17.25 55.65 -5.23
N MET A 32 17.06 54.33 -5.28
CA MET A 32 16.01 53.73 -6.12
C MET A 32 14.79 53.34 -5.27
N ILE A 33 13.84 54.27 -5.13
CA ILE A 33 12.48 53.98 -4.63
C ILE A 33 11.66 53.30 -5.75
N PRO A 34 10.78 52.33 -5.42
CA PRO A 34 10.56 51.13 -6.21
C PRO A 34 9.43 51.25 -7.25
N TYR A 35 9.63 50.59 -8.39
CA TYR A 35 8.53 50.23 -9.28
C TYR A 35 7.75 49.11 -8.61
N GLY A 36 6.46 49.35 -8.34
CA GLY A 36 5.60 48.51 -7.51
C GLY A 36 5.68 47.02 -7.83
N LYS A 37 6.24 46.24 -6.90
CA LYS A 37 6.01 44.80 -6.81
C LYS A 37 4.90 44.61 -5.78
N GLN A 38 3.79 44.02 -6.21
CA GLN A 38 2.98 43.27 -5.25
C GLN A 38 3.92 42.31 -4.52
N GLU A 39 3.89 42.31 -3.19
CA GLU A 39 4.50 41.24 -2.39
C GLU A 39 3.68 39.96 -2.65
N VAL A 40 3.98 39.28 -3.76
CA VAL A 40 3.43 37.96 -4.03
C VAL A 40 4.22 36.99 -3.18
N SER A 41 3.58 36.47 -2.13
CA SER A 41 4.08 35.37 -1.34
C SER A 41 3.93 34.06 -2.12
N TYR A 42 5.05 33.41 -2.48
CA TYR A 42 5.12 32.11 -3.12
C TYR A 42 5.20 31.01 -2.06
N THR A 43 4.03 30.49 -1.68
CA THR A 43 3.90 29.31 -0.80
C THR A 43 3.28 28.13 -1.54
N TYR A 44 3.65 26.92 -1.11
CA TYR A 44 3.12 25.67 -1.64
C TYR A 44 2.43 24.89 -0.52
N PRO A 45 1.26 25.32 -0.03
CA PRO A 45 0.58 24.62 1.05
C PRO A 45 0.30 23.16 0.66
N LYS A 46 0.52 22.25 1.62
CA LYS A 46 0.24 20.82 1.49
C LYS A 46 -0.99 20.47 2.33
N GLY A 47 -1.98 19.78 1.75
CA GLY A 47 -3.14 19.30 2.51
C GLY A 47 -2.73 18.26 3.56
N GLU A 48 -3.42 18.23 4.70
CA GLU A 48 -3.10 17.31 5.82
C GLU A 48 -3.19 15.82 5.40
N ASP A 49 -4.13 15.50 4.51
CA ASP A 49 -4.33 14.15 3.96
C ASP A 49 -3.49 13.84 2.73
N ASN A 50 -2.48 14.68 2.43
CA ASN A 50 -1.62 14.50 1.27
C ASN A 50 -0.23 13.98 1.62
N LEU A 51 0.28 13.09 0.78
CA LEU A 51 1.67 12.67 0.69
C LEU A 51 2.36 13.53 -0.38
N ARG A 52 3.38 14.30 -0.01
CA ARG A 52 4.19 15.09 -0.95
C ARG A 52 5.50 14.39 -1.26
N VAL A 53 5.69 14.05 -2.53
CA VAL A 53 6.96 13.59 -3.10
C VAL A 53 7.59 14.73 -3.88
N LEU A 54 8.80 15.12 -3.50
CA LEU A 54 9.63 16.10 -4.18
C LEU A 54 10.79 15.38 -4.90
N THR A 55 11.14 15.80 -6.10
CA THR A 55 12.40 15.40 -6.75
C THR A 55 13.24 16.61 -7.09
N PHE A 56 14.54 16.49 -6.91
CA PHE A 56 15.48 17.58 -7.15
C PHE A 56 16.88 17.04 -7.48
N ASN A 57 17.33 17.25 -8.72
CA ASN A 57 18.74 17.13 -9.05
C ASN A 57 19.49 18.33 -8.44
N ILE A 58 20.34 18.05 -7.45
CA ILE A 58 20.99 19.12 -6.66
C ILE A 58 22.36 19.50 -7.17
N ARG A 59 22.86 18.85 -8.23
CA ARG A 59 24.21 19.09 -8.77
C ARG A 59 25.24 19.19 -7.64
N HIS A 60 25.34 18.15 -6.79
CA HIS A 60 26.22 18.11 -5.61
C HIS A 60 26.15 19.37 -4.71
N CYS A 61 24.98 20.00 -4.62
CA CYS A 61 24.67 21.27 -3.96
C CYS A 61 25.46 22.48 -4.47
N ALA A 62 26.06 22.39 -5.66
CA ALA A 62 26.73 23.49 -6.33
C ALA A 62 25.72 24.36 -7.07
N GLY A 63 25.61 25.62 -6.66
CA GLY A 63 24.74 26.58 -7.31
C GLY A 63 25.17 26.97 -8.72
N SER A 64 24.40 27.85 -9.35
CA SER A 64 24.76 28.46 -10.65
C SER A 64 26.03 29.33 -10.57
N ASP A 65 26.49 29.64 -9.37
CA ASP A 65 27.75 30.31 -9.05
C ASP A 65 28.91 29.33 -8.79
N ASP A 66 28.69 28.03 -9.00
CA ASP A 66 29.61 26.91 -8.72
C ASP A 66 30.05 26.81 -7.24
N VAL A 67 29.32 27.48 -6.34
CA VAL A 67 29.56 27.39 -4.89
C VAL A 67 28.71 26.27 -4.30
N ILE A 68 29.36 25.31 -3.64
CA ILE A 68 28.67 24.28 -2.85
C ILE A 68 28.06 24.93 -1.60
N ASN A 69 26.73 24.94 -1.52
CA ASN A 69 26.01 25.52 -0.41
C ASN A 69 24.78 24.68 -0.04
N TYR A 70 24.91 23.89 1.04
CA TYR A 70 23.86 23.02 1.54
C TYR A 70 22.64 23.77 2.08
N ASP A 71 22.80 25.01 2.54
CA ASP A 71 21.70 25.81 3.08
C ASP A 71 20.71 26.22 1.98
N ARG A 72 21.18 26.45 0.75
CA ARG A 72 20.29 26.74 -0.39
C ARG A 72 19.35 25.58 -0.68
N THR A 73 19.90 24.37 -0.79
CA THR A 73 19.13 23.15 -1.04
C THR A 73 18.21 22.83 0.14
N ALA A 74 18.71 22.93 1.38
CA ALA A 74 17.90 22.67 2.57
C ALA A 74 16.75 23.69 2.73
N ALA A 75 16.97 24.96 2.42
CA ALA A 75 15.93 25.99 2.48
C ALA A 75 14.77 25.70 1.51
N ILE A 76 15.08 25.24 0.29
CA ILE A 76 14.07 24.80 -0.68
C ILE A 76 13.29 23.61 -0.11
N ILE A 77 13.97 22.58 0.39
CA ILE A 77 13.32 21.38 0.93
C ILE A 77 12.42 21.76 2.11
N ASN A 78 12.91 22.57 3.04
CA ASN A 78 12.16 23.01 4.21
C ASN A 78 10.93 23.83 3.83
N GLY A 79 11.05 24.80 2.91
CA GLY A 79 9.90 25.61 2.48
C GLY A 79 8.88 24.85 1.64
N MET A 80 9.24 23.69 1.09
CA MET A 80 8.31 22.80 0.38
C MET A 80 7.64 21.76 1.31
N GLU A 81 8.15 21.58 2.53
CA GLU A 81 7.67 20.64 3.54
C GLU A 81 7.33 19.22 3.02
N PRO A 82 8.16 18.59 2.17
CA PRO A 82 7.86 17.29 1.59
C PRO A 82 7.82 16.19 2.65
N ASP A 83 7.16 15.08 2.33
CA ASP A 83 7.26 13.86 3.13
C ASP A 83 8.42 13.00 2.66
N ILE A 84 8.67 12.99 1.34
CA ILE A 84 9.76 12.26 0.68
C ILE A 84 10.46 13.19 -0.31
N VAL A 85 11.79 13.12 -0.38
CA VAL A 85 12.62 13.82 -1.37
C VAL A 85 13.53 12.83 -2.09
N CYS A 86 13.38 12.76 -3.42
CA CYS A 86 14.28 12.06 -4.32
C CYS A 86 15.38 13.02 -4.79
N LEU A 87 16.62 12.80 -4.35
CA LEU A 87 17.77 13.63 -4.69
C LEU A 87 18.67 12.92 -5.69
N GLN A 88 19.13 13.65 -6.71
CA GLN A 88 20.09 13.16 -7.71
C GLN A 88 21.38 13.96 -7.63
N GLU A 89 22.49 13.36 -8.08
CA GLU A 89 23.84 13.96 -8.06
C GLU A 89 24.39 14.29 -6.66
N VAL A 90 24.21 13.35 -5.74
CA VAL A 90 24.64 13.49 -4.35
C VAL A 90 26.07 12.97 -4.18
N ASP A 91 26.94 13.78 -3.60
CA ASP A 91 28.29 13.36 -3.22
C ASP A 91 28.33 12.78 -1.80
N TYR A 92 29.16 11.74 -1.63
CA TYR A 92 29.54 11.20 -0.33
C TYR A 92 31.06 11.19 -0.23
N MET A 93 31.62 11.99 0.68
CA MET A 93 33.06 11.99 0.99
C MET A 93 33.97 12.21 -0.24
N THR A 94 33.54 12.94 -1.26
CA THR A 94 34.37 13.27 -2.44
C THR A 94 35.32 14.41 -2.11
N THR A 95 36.43 14.57 -2.85
CA THR A 95 37.32 15.73 -2.62
C THR A 95 36.66 17.05 -2.98
N ARG A 96 35.82 17.12 -4.03
CA ARG A 96 35.11 18.37 -4.39
C ARG A 96 34.11 18.82 -3.31
N SER A 97 33.53 17.88 -2.56
CA SER A 97 32.65 18.20 -1.43
C SER A 97 33.41 18.39 -0.11
N ASN A 98 34.73 18.59 -0.13
CA ASN A 98 35.57 18.69 1.08
C ASN A 98 35.44 17.49 2.02
N LYS A 99 35.25 16.28 1.47
CA LYS A 99 35.04 15.04 2.23
C LYS A 99 33.82 15.12 3.16
N VAL A 100 32.76 15.78 2.71
CA VAL A 100 31.47 15.84 3.41
C VAL A 100 30.51 14.78 2.88
N ASP A 101 29.79 14.15 3.80
CA ASP A 101 28.56 13.39 3.51
C ASP A 101 27.42 14.39 3.27
N GLN A 102 27.13 14.67 1.99
CA GLN A 102 26.15 15.70 1.63
C GLN A 102 24.74 15.29 2.04
N LEU A 103 24.38 14.02 1.88
CA LEU A 103 23.03 13.57 2.18
C LEU A 103 22.74 13.66 3.67
N LYS A 104 23.68 13.22 4.51
CA LYS A 104 23.55 13.38 5.95
C LYS A 104 23.47 14.85 6.34
N THR A 105 24.27 15.72 5.74
CA THR A 105 24.23 17.17 6.03
C THR A 105 22.87 17.78 5.70
N LEU A 106 22.27 17.39 4.57
CA LEU A 106 20.92 17.81 4.21
C LEU A 106 19.87 17.25 5.18
N ALA A 107 19.96 15.97 5.54
CA ALA A 107 19.09 15.34 6.55
C ALA A 107 19.12 16.07 7.89
N ASP A 108 20.31 16.42 8.39
CA ASP A 108 20.47 17.17 9.64
C ASP A 108 19.81 18.57 9.55
N LYS A 109 19.90 19.24 8.40
CA LYS A 109 19.32 20.58 8.15
C LYS A 109 17.81 20.57 7.93
N THR A 110 17.25 19.45 7.48
CA THR A 110 15.80 19.29 7.21
C THR A 110 15.07 18.51 8.29
N GLY A 111 15.80 17.90 9.23
CA GLY A 111 15.24 17.02 10.26
C GLY A 111 14.65 15.72 9.69
N MET A 112 15.08 15.30 8.49
CA MET A 112 14.58 14.11 7.81
C MET A 112 15.54 12.92 8.00
N ASN A 113 15.01 11.70 7.94
CA ASN A 113 15.83 10.51 7.79
C ASN A 113 16.40 10.43 6.36
N HIS A 114 17.44 9.63 6.16
CA HIS A 114 18.09 9.52 4.84
C HIS A 114 18.53 8.11 4.47
N TYR A 115 18.66 7.88 3.16
CA TYR A 115 19.28 6.70 2.59
C TYR A 115 20.08 7.06 1.33
N PHE A 116 21.37 6.74 1.31
CA PHE A 116 22.26 6.99 0.18
C PHE A 116 22.38 5.75 -0.72
N SER A 117 22.24 5.97 -2.04
CA SER A 117 22.39 4.96 -3.08
C SER A 117 23.59 5.29 -3.95
N LYS A 118 24.69 4.56 -3.72
CA LYS A 118 25.91 4.68 -4.51
C LYS A 118 25.67 4.23 -5.94
N SER A 119 26.03 5.07 -6.92
CA SER A 119 26.16 4.70 -8.32
C SER A 119 27.60 4.35 -8.69
N ILE A 120 28.57 5.20 -8.29
CA ILE A 120 30.00 5.03 -8.61
C ILE A 120 30.90 5.46 -7.45
N THR A 121 32.15 5.00 -7.48
CA THR A 121 33.25 5.62 -6.73
C THR A 121 33.72 6.85 -7.51
N TYR A 122 33.86 8.00 -6.85
CA TYR A 122 34.23 9.25 -7.50
C TYR A 122 35.11 10.11 -6.59
N GLN A 123 36.26 10.57 -7.09
CA GLN A 123 37.19 11.47 -6.38
C GLN A 123 37.50 11.07 -4.92
N GLY A 124 37.83 9.79 -4.72
CA GLY A 124 38.14 9.21 -3.40
C GLY A 124 36.95 9.16 -2.44
N GLY A 125 35.74 9.36 -2.93
CA GLY A 125 34.46 9.15 -2.25
C GLY A 125 33.50 8.43 -3.19
N GLU A 126 32.22 8.75 -3.09
CA GLU A 126 31.15 8.11 -3.85
C GLU A 126 30.18 9.15 -4.41
N TYR A 127 29.48 8.78 -5.46
CA TYR A 127 28.50 9.61 -6.15
C TYR A 127 27.28 8.78 -6.51
N GLY A 128 26.09 9.36 -6.36
CA GLY A 128 24.84 8.68 -6.71
C GLY A 128 23.59 9.46 -6.33
N ASN A 129 22.60 8.74 -5.82
CA ASN A 129 21.27 9.25 -5.51
C ASN A 129 21.01 9.20 -4.01
N GLY A 130 20.08 10.03 -3.54
CA GLY A 130 19.65 10.08 -2.16
C GLY A 130 18.14 10.03 -2.03
N LEU A 131 17.69 9.55 -0.88
CA LEU A 131 16.35 9.73 -0.37
C LEU A 131 16.42 10.48 0.95
N LEU A 132 15.58 11.50 1.12
CA LEU A 132 15.22 12.06 2.41
C LEU A 132 13.75 11.74 2.69
N PHE A 133 13.40 11.35 3.92
CA PHE A 133 12.03 10.96 4.24
C PHE A 133 11.65 11.20 5.70
N LYS A 134 10.36 11.43 5.92
CA LYS A 134 9.73 11.40 7.25
C LYS A 134 9.31 9.97 7.59
N GLY A 135 9.35 9.63 8.89
CA GLY A 135 8.99 8.29 9.37
C GLY A 135 10.06 7.23 9.10
N THR A 136 9.72 5.97 9.34
CA THR A 136 10.63 4.82 9.25
C THR A 136 10.17 3.88 8.15
N PRO A 137 10.98 3.64 7.10
CA PRO A 137 10.66 2.65 6.08
C PRO A 137 10.75 1.23 6.65
N VAL A 138 9.96 0.32 6.08
CA VAL A 138 10.04 -1.13 6.28
C VAL A 138 11.38 -1.65 5.77
N SER A 139 11.81 -1.18 4.59
CA SER A 139 13.09 -1.55 4.00
C SER A 139 13.65 -0.42 3.13
N THR A 140 14.97 -0.36 2.99
CA THR A 140 15.68 0.55 2.08
C THR A 140 16.74 -0.20 1.29
N GLN A 141 16.81 0.01 -0.02
CA GLN A 141 17.65 -0.79 -0.90
C GLN A 141 18.28 0.05 -2.02
N THR A 142 19.47 -0.36 -2.46
CA THR A 142 20.17 0.20 -3.61
C THR A 142 20.20 -0.83 -4.72
N TYR A 143 19.72 -0.43 -5.89
CA TYR A 143 19.74 -1.28 -7.08
C TYR A 143 20.59 -0.66 -8.19
N PRO A 144 21.64 -1.35 -8.70
CA PRO A 144 22.39 -0.87 -9.85
C PRO A 144 21.54 -0.94 -11.12
N LEU A 145 21.68 0.07 -11.98
CA LEU A 145 20.98 0.15 -13.27
C LEU A 145 21.90 -0.26 -14.42
N PRO A 146 21.34 -0.82 -15.51
CA PRO A 146 22.12 -1.22 -16.67
C PRO A 146 22.68 0.01 -17.41
N GLY A 147 23.90 -0.12 -17.92
CA GLY A 147 24.50 0.86 -18.82
C GLY A 147 26.00 1.00 -18.66
N ALA A 148 26.64 1.58 -19.67
CA ALA A 148 28.06 1.94 -19.61
C ALA A 148 28.29 3.09 -18.61
N GLU A 149 27.34 4.02 -18.56
CA GLU A 149 27.24 5.02 -17.50
C GLU A 149 26.54 4.37 -16.30
N LEU A 150 27.32 4.00 -15.28
CA LEU A 150 26.80 3.33 -14.09
C LEU A 150 25.90 4.27 -13.30
N ARG A 151 24.64 3.87 -13.15
CA ARG A 151 23.61 4.56 -12.36
C ARG A 151 23.01 3.59 -11.33
N SER A 152 22.28 4.12 -10.36
CA SER A 152 21.58 3.31 -9.36
C SER A 152 20.19 3.88 -9.08
N ALA A 153 19.33 3.08 -8.48
CA ALA A 153 18.09 3.51 -7.87
C ALA A 153 18.18 3.35 -6.35
N ALA A 154 17.65 4.32 -5.62
CA ALA A 154 17.39 4.23 -4.19
C ALA A 154 15.91 3.88 -4.00
N ILE A 155 15.62 2.78 -3.29
CA ILE A 155 14.26 2.33 -3.03
C ILE A 155 14.00 2.40 -1.53
N ALA A 156 12.90 3.03 -1.13
CA ALA A 156 12.39 2.97 0.24
C ALA A 156 10.95 2.44 0.22
N GLU A 157 10.74 1.33 0.93
CA GLU A 157 9.43 0.73 1.13
C GLU A 157 8.85 1.19 2.47
N PHE A 158 7.66 1.77 2.45
CA PHE A 158 6.86 2.10 3.63
C PHE A 158 5.71 1.10 3.78
N GLU A 159 4.91 1.25 4.84
CA GLU A 159 3.77 0.36 5.11
C GLU A 159 2.82 0.25 3.91
N ASN A 160 2.43 1.39 3.31
CA ASN A 160 1.39 1.44 2.28
C ASN A 160 1.88 1.81 0.87
N TYR A 161 3.13 2.23 0.72
CA TYR A 161 3.67 2.71 -0.55
C TYR A 161 5.18 2.51 -0.65
N VAL A 162 5.72 2.63 -1.86
CA VAL A 162 7.14 2.52 -2.17
C VAL A 162 7.56 3.76 -2.95
N VAL A 163 8.77 4.26 -2.69
CA VAL A 163 9.38 5.35 -3.46
C VAL A 163 10.70 4.91 -4.06
N ILE A 164 10.90 5.22 -5.34
CA ILE A 164 12.12 4.98 -6.10
C ILE A 164 12.70 6.34 -6.51
N SER A 165 13.90 6.67 -6.04
CA SER A 165 14.71 7.80 -6.53
C SER A 165 15.72 7.30 -7.55
N THR A 166 15.81 7.94 -8.72
CA THR A 166 16.75 7.53 -9.77
C THR A 166 17.29 8.72 -10.57
N HIS A 167 18.42 8.51 -11.23
CA HIS A 167 18.98 9.42 -12.24
C HIS A 167 19.37 8.55 -13.44
N LEU A 168 18.62 8.65 -14.53
CA LEU A 168 18.81 7.78 -15.69
C LEU A 168 19.99 8.25 -16.56
N ALA A 169 20.62 7.30 -17.25
CA ALA A 169 21.76 7.58 -18.12
C ALA A 169 21.40 8.47 -19.33
N LEU A 170 22.41 9.11 -19.92
CA LEU A 170 22.25 9.97 -21.09
C LEU A 170 21.99 9.20 -22.40
N GLU A 171 22.33 7.92 -22.45
CA GLU A 171 22.11 7.07 -23.63
C GLU A 171 20.71 6.43 -23.61
N GLU A 172 19.96 6.54 -24.72
CA GLU A 172 18.54 6.18 -24.79
C GLU A 172 18.28 4.70 -24.49
N ASN A 173 19.07 3.78 -25.02
CA ASN A 173 18.86 2.35 -24.79
C ASN A 173 19.06 2.00 -23.30
N ASN A 174 20.06 2.58 -22.64
CA ASN A 174 20.26 2.41 -21.20
C ASN A 174 19.06 2.95 -20.39
N ARG A 175 18.44 4.06 -20.81
CA ARG A 175 17.19 4.54 -20.19
C ARG A 175 16.05 3.54 -20.35
N ILE A 176 15.87 2.99 -21.55
CA ILE A 176 14.83 2.00 -21.85
C ILE A 176 15.01 0.73 -21.00
N GLU A 177 16.24 0.18 -20.95
CA GLU A 177 16.54 -1.01 -20.15
C GLU A 177 16.41 -0.73 -18.64
N SER A 178 16.77 0.48 -18.18
CA SER A 178 16.53 0.90 -16.81
C SER A 178 15.04 0.99 -16.49
N ALA A 179 14.21 1.53 -17.39
CA ALA A 179 12.75 1.57 -17.19
C ALA A 179 12.14 0.18 -17.07
N LYS A 180 12.58 -0.78 -17.90
CA LYS A 180 12.13 -2.18 -17.82
C LYS A 180 12.52 -2.82 -16.48
N LEU A 181 13.77 -2.68 -16.06
CA LEU A 181 14.25 -3.22 -14.77
C LEU A 181 13.49 -2.60 -13.59
N LEU A 182 13.37 -1.27 -13.56
CA LEU A 182 12.65 -0.56 -12.49
C LEU A 182 11.17 -0.94 -12.45
N THR A 183 10.56 -1.21 -13.61
CA THR A 183 9.19 -1.72 -13.68
C THR A 183 9.06 -3.14 -13.11
N GLN A 184 10.02 -4.02 -13.38
CA GLN A 184 10.05 -5.37 -12.81
C GLN A 184 10.15 -5.30 -11.28
N LEU A 185 11.11 -4.52 -10.77
CA LEU A 185 11.29 -4.30 -9.33
C LEU A 185 10.05 -3.69 -8.68
N ALA A 186 9.43 -2.69 -9.31
CA ALA A 186 8.22 -2.05 -8.79
C ALA A 186 7.04 -3.03 -8.66
N LYS A 187 6.89 -3.97 -9.60
CA LYS A 187 5.80 -4.96 -9.61
C LYS A 187 5.94 -6.04 -8.53
N GLU A 188 7.11 -6.20 -7.93
CA GLU A 188 7.28 -7.12 -6.79
C GLU A 188 6.56 -6.61 -5.54
N TYR A 189 6.37 -5.30 -5.43
CA TYR A 189 5.64 -4.68 -4.34
C TYR A 189 4.14 -4.70 -4.61
N LYS A 190 3.37 -5.29 -3.70
CA LYS A 190 1.90 -5.19 -3.66
C LYS A 190 1.44 -3.84 -3.08
N LYS A 191 2.14 -2.76 -3.43
CA LYS A 191 2.00 -1.41 -2.86
C LYS A 191 1.89 -0.36 -3.94
N VAL A 192 1.35 0.83 -3.62
CA VAL A 192 1.45 1.97 -4.55
C VAL A 192 2.92 2.32 -4.71
N VAL A 193 3.40 2.45 -5.95
CA VAL A 193 4.81 2.77 -6.22
C VAL A 193 4.92 4.11 -6.92
N TYR A 194 5.73 5.00 -6.36
CA TYR A 194 6.13 6.26 -6.96
C TYR A 194 7.59 6.16 -7.39
N MET A 195 7.90 6.64 -8.60
CA MET A 195 9.27 6.80 -9.06
C MET A 195 9.48 8.25 -9.46
N ALA A 196 10.58 8.84 -8.98
CA ALA A 196 10.89 10.22 -9.25
C ALA A 196 12.39 10.45 -9.45
N GLY A 197 12.72 11.41 -10.30
CA GLY A 197 14.11 11.72 -10.59
C GLY A 197 14.33 12.47 -11.89
N ASP A 198 15.61 12.65 -12.20
CA ASP A 198 16.08 13.13 -13.50
C ASP A 198 16.11 11.95 -14.49
N PHE A 199 15.23 11.99 -15.48
CA PHE A 199 15.10 10.95 -16.50
C PHE A 199 15.96 11.22 -17.74
N ASN A 200 16.62 12.39 -17.84
CA ASN A 200 17.41 12.78 -19.02
C ASN A 200 16.66 12.62 -20.37
N GLU A 201 15.33 12.76 -20.36
CA GLU A 201 14.47 12.59 -21.53
C GLU A 201 13.38 13.65 -21.54
N ASP A 202 13.28 14.45 -22.62
CA ASP A 202 12.23 15.45 -22.80
C ASP A 202 11.21 15.07 -23.89
N LEU A 203 11.51 14.06 -24.72
CA LEU A 203 10.67 13.65 -25.83
C LEU A 203 9.56 12.71 -25.33
N MET A 204 8.43 13.28 -24.91
CA MET A 204 7.29 12.54 -24.32
C MET A 204 6.67 11.46 -25.22
N ASN A 205 6.94 11.49 -26.52
CA ASN A 205 6.54 10.49 -27.53
C ASN A 205 7.72 9.67 -28.08
N GLY A 206 8.92 9.78 -27.49
CA GLY A 206 10.11 9.01 -27.81
C GLY A 206 10.04 7.56 -27.33
N ALA A 207 11.06 6.77 -27.64
CA ALA A 207 11.08 5.34 -27.37
C ALA A 207 11.06 5.04 -25.86
N PHE A 208 11.82 5.81 -25.07
CA PHE A 208 11.82 5.70 -23.60
C PHE A 208 10.43 5.88 -22.99
N PHE A 209 9.75 7.01 -23.25
CA PHE A 209 8.42 7.24 -22.68
C PHE A 209 7.37 6.30 -23.24
N THR A 210 7.52 5.82 -24.48
CA THR A 210 6.67 4.78 -25.05
C THR A 210 6.78 3.48 -24.25
N GLU A 211 7.99 3.09 -23.85
CA GLU A 211 8.21 1.92 -22.98
C GLU A 211 7.66 2.17 -21.57
N LEU A 212 8.06 3.29 -20.93
CA LEU A 212 7.70 3.61 -19.55
C LEU A 212 6.17 3.69 -19.35
N LYS A 213 5.46 4.34 -20.29
CA LYS A 213 4.00 4.53 -20.22
C LYS A 213 3.19 3.25 -20.39
N LYS A 214 3.81 2.11 -20.70
CA LYS A 214 3.12 0.81 -20.67
C LYS A 214 2.57 0.53 -19.27
N GLU A 215 3.37 0.80 -18.24
CA GLU A 215 3.09 0.39 -16.86
C GLU A 215 2.98 1.58 -15.90
N TRP A 216 3.48 2.75 -16.28
CA TRP A 216 3.50 3.95 -15.43
C TRP A 216 2.63 5.07 -15.99
N ASN A 217 2.03 5.84 -15.09
CA ASN A 217 1.39 7.11 -15.38
C ASN A 217 2.38 8.25 -15.10
N VAL A 218 2.54 9.18 -16.04
CA VAL A 218 3.28 10.42 -15.79
C VAL A 218 2.35 11.37 -15.05
N VAL A 219 2.64 11.63 -13.77
CA VAL A 219 1.76 12.37 -12.84
C VAL A 219 2.27 13.77 -12.50
N SER A 220 3.55 14.01 -12.81
CA SER A 220 4.19 15.32 -12.73
C SER A 220 3.63 16.32 -13.74
N SER A 221 3.77 17.59 -13.39
CA SER A 221 3.30 18.72 -14.18
C SER A 221 4.09 18.86 -15.49
N THR A 222 3.56 19.63 -16.44
CA THR A 222 4.06 19.66 -17.83
C THR A 222 5.13 20.73 -18.10
N GLU A 223 5.44 21.57 -17.11
CA GLU A 223 6.39 22.66 -17.22
C GLU A 223 7.85 22.17 -17.24
N ASN A 224 8.74 23.03 -17.73
CA ASN A 224 10.15 22.71 -17.91
C ASN A 224 10.95 22.87 -16.61
N THR A 225 11.79 21.90 -16.31
CA THR A 225 12.58 21.83 -15.08
C THR A 225 14.05 22.23 -15.29
N PHE A 226 14.52 22.29 -16.54
CA PHE A 226 15.94 22.51 -16.86
C PHE A 226 16.16 23.39 -18.10
N PRO A 227 17.26 24.17 -18.20
CA PRO A 227 18.09 24.59 -17.08
C PRO A 227 17.38 25.70 -16.29
N THR A 228 17.79 25.96 -15.05
CA THR A 228 17.27 27.11 -14.29
C THR A 228 17.50 28.43 -15.04
N GLY A 229 16.62 29.39 -14.80
CA GLY A 229 16.57 30.69 -15.51
C GLY A 229 15.98 30.67 -16.92
N GLN A 230 16.22 29.61 -17.72
CA GLN A 230 15.70 29.52 -19.10
C GLN A 230 14.52 28.54 -19.25
N SER A 231 14.52 27.44 -18.46
CA SER A 231 13.49 26.39 -18.46
C SER A 231 13.07 25.95 -19.85
N THR A 232 13.96 25.31 -20.60
CA THR A 232 13.72 24.89 -21.99
C THR A 232 13.39 23.41 -22.15
N LYS A 233 13.67 22.58 -21.14
CA LYS A 233 13.45 21.14 -21.15
C LYS A 233 12.75 20.66 -19.89
N ARG A 234 11.98 19.59 -20.04
CA ARG A 234 11.32 18.83 -18.97
C ARG A 234 12.01 17.48 -18.88
N ILE A 235 12.97 17.35 -17.97
CA ILE A 235 13.75 16.11 -17.79
C ILE A 235 13.59 15.50 -16.40
N ASP A 236 13.06 16.26 -15.44
CA ASP A 236 12.73 15.75 -14.11
C ASP A 236 11.25 15.34 -14.07
N PHE A 237 10.99 14.15 -13.54
CA PHE A 237 9.63 13.59 -13.52
C PHE A 237 9.31 12.93 -12.19
N VAL A 238 8.01 12.92 -11.90
CA VAL A 238 7.37 11.98 -10.98
C VAL A 238 6.40 11.14 -11.82
N VAL A 239 6.48 9.82 -11.64
CA VAL A 239 5.59 8.83 -12.26
C VAL A 239 5.04 7.88 -11.19
N ALA A 240 3.85 7.33 -11.42
CA ALA A 240 3.22 6.37 -10.52
C ALA A 240 2.88 5.07 -11.28
N LEU A 241 3.12 3.92 -10.65
CA LEU A 241 2.77 2.63 -11.24
C LEU A 241 1.24 2.57 -11.41
N LYS A 242 0.76 2.02 -12.53
CA LYS A 242 -0.68 2.00 -12.83
C LYS A 242 -1.50 1.19 -11.83
N ASN A 243 -0.93 0.09 -11.32
CA ASN A 243 -1.59 -0.86 -10.43
C ASN A 243 -0.64 -1.27 -9.29
N PRO A 244 -1.04 -1.11 -8.01
CA PRO A 244 -2.25 -0.42 -7.54
C PRO A 244 -2.27 1.08 -7.89
N ALA A 245 -3.45 1.61 -8.24
CA ALA A 245 -3.59 3.00 -8.65
C ALA A 245 -3.46 3.98 -7.47
N THR A 246 -3.13 5.24 -7.77
CA THR A 246 -3.03 6.34 -6.80
C THR A 246 -3.83 7.55 -7.27
N SER A 247 -4.24 8.41 -6.33
CA SER A 247 -4.90 9.69 -6.65
C SER A 247 -3.91 10.84 -6.55
N VAL A 248 -3.70 11.54 -7.66
CA VAL A 248 -2.90 12.77 -7.73
C VAL A 248 -3.78 13.95 -7.34
N VAL A 249 -3.34 14.76 -6.37
CA VAL A 249 -4.06 15.96 -5.93
C VAL A 249 -3.54 17.19 -6.67
N LYS A 250 -2.21 17.35 -6.74
CA LYS A 250 -1.57 18.50 -7.37
C LYS A 250 -0.14 18.15 -7.76
N SER A 251 0.38 18.73 -8.84
CA SER A 251 1.80 18.71 -9.16
C SER A 251 2.22 20.07 -9.72
N ASN A 252 3.45 20.49 -9.45
CA ASN A 252 4.00 21.73 -10.01
C ASN A 252 5.53 21.76 -9.94
N VAL A 253 6.13 22.57 -10.80
CA VAL A 253 7.54 22.97 -10.72
C VAL A 253 7.68 24.14 -9.75
N VAL A 254 8.74 24.12 -8.94
CA VAL A 254 9.05 25.15 -7.94
C VAL A 254 9.97 26.17 -8.58
N TYR A 255 9.41 27.21 -9.21
CA TYR A 255 10.22 28.28 -9.82
C TYR A 255 10.62 29.37 -8.83
N ASN A 256 9.76 29.64 -7.84
CA ASN A 256 9.96 30.70 -6.85
C ASN A 256 9.49 30.17 -5.50
N LEU A 257 10.16 30.56 -4.43
CA LEU A 257 9.81 30.22 -3.06
C LEU A 257 10.19 31.42 -2.17
N ASP A 258 9.31 31.80 -1.25
CA ASP A 258 9.55 32.99 -0.45
C ASP A 258 10.86 32.92 0.33
N GLY A 259 11.65 33.99 0.24
CA GLY A 259 12.95 34.10 0.90
C GLY A 259 14.05 33.20 0.33
N VAL A 260 13.79 32.47 -0.78
CA VAL A 260 14.73 31.50 -1.36
C VAL A 260 14.91 31.76 -2.85
N ASN A 261 16.16 31.99 -3.27
CA ASN A 261 16.50 32.03 -4.69
C ASN A 261 16.65 30.61 -5.25
N VAL A 262 15.55 30.05 -5.77
CA VAL A 262 15.52 28.67 -6.25
C VAL A 262 16.49 28.44 -7.41
N SER A 263 16.54 29.36 -8.39
CA SER A 263 17.43 29.25 -9.56
C SER A 263 18.93 29.26 -9.23
N MET A 264 19.31 29.77 -8.05
CA MET A 264 20.70 29.80 -7.59
C MET A 264 21.15 28.46 -7.00
N ALA A 265 20.22 27.59 -6.58
CA ALA A 265 20.55 26.39 -5.81
C ALA A 265 21.06 25.22 -6.68
N SER A 266 20.65 25.16 -7.95
CA SER A 266 21.00 24.13 -8.91
C SER A 266 20.69 24.64 -10.32
N ASP A 267 21.15 23.94 -11.35
CA ASP A 267 20.71 24.09 -12.73
C ASP A 267 19.38 23.37 -13.03
N HIS A 268 18.81 22.65 -12.07
CA HIS A 268 17.45 22.11 -12.13
C HIS A 268 16.48 22.86 -11.20
N TYR A 269 15.21 22.98 -11.61
CA TYR A 269 14.14 23.37 -10.70
C TYR A 269 13.55 22.14 -9.99
N PRO A 270 13.27 22.21 -8.69
CA PRO A 270 12.56 21.15 -7.98
C PRO A 270 11.16 20.92 -8.54
N LEU A 271 10.72 19.67 -8.56
CA LEU A 271 9.38 19.26 -9.01
C LEU A 271 8.72 18.45 -7.91
N TYR A 272 7.46 18.77 -7.57
CA TYR A 272 6.71 18.02 -6.57
C TYR A 272 5.38 17.49 -7.09
N CYS A 273 4.91 16.42 -6.44
CA CYS A 273 3.57 15.88 -6.56
C CYS A 273 2.97 15.62 -5.18
N ASP A 274 1.76 16.11 -4.97
CA ASP A 274 0.89 15.76 -3.85
C ASP A 274 -0.04 14.64 -4.29
N PHE A 275 -0.04 13.55 -3.54
CA PHE A 275 -0.95 12.43 -3.67
C PHE A 275 -1.88 12.37 -2.46
N ARG A 276 -3.06 11.78 -2.59
CA ARG A 276 -3.83 11.38 -1.39
C ARG A 276 -3.01 10.33 -0.64
N LYS A 277 -2.85 10.50 0.68
CA LYS A 277 -2.17 9.51 1.53
C LYS A 277 -2.81 8.14 1.31
N VAL A 278 -1.98 7.14 1.04
CA VAL A 278 -2.42 5.75 1.02
C VAL A 278 -2.48 5.30 2.48
N THR A 279 -3.67 5.30 3.06
CA THR A 279 -3.89 4.94 4.47
C THR A 279 -4.00 3.42 4.67
N ALA A 280 -4.42 2.71 3.63
CA ALA A 280 -4.28 1.27 3.44
C ALA A 280 -4.54 0.98 1.96
N LEU A 281 -3.79 0.07 1.35
CA LEU A 281 -4.34 -0.64 0.19
C LEU A 281 -5.35 -1.64 0.73
N GLU A 282 -6.58 -1.60 0.23
CA GLU A 282 -7.55 -2.63 0.59
C GLU A 282 -7.04 -3.97 0.05
N GLU A 283 -6.54 -4.81 0.95
CA GLU A 283 -6.35 -6.22 0.68
C GLU A 283 -7.73 -6.84 0.48
N PHE A 284 -7.91 -7.53 -0.65
CA PHE A 284 -9.22 -8.01 -1.09
C PHE A 284 -10.22 -6.86 -1.26
N PRO A 285 -9.99 -5.92 -2.20
CA PRO A 285 -10.85 -4.75 -2.37
C PRO A 285 -12.27 -5.19 -2.70
N LYS A 286 -13.26 -4.56 -2.05
CA LYS A 286 -14.68 -4.87 -2.28
C LYS A 286 -15.27 -3.84 -3.23
N ALA A 287 -15.93 -4.28 -4.30
CA ALA A 287 -16.53 -3.34 -5.25
C ALA A 287 -17.62 -2.50 -4.57
N ALA A 288 -17.75 -1.24 -4.98
CA ALA A 288 -18.76 -0.35 -4.42
C ALA A 288 -20.18 -0.91 -4.66
N GLY A 289 -20.95 -1.05 -3.59
CA GLY A 289 -22.30 -1.62 -3.63
C GLY A 289 -22.37 -3.14 -3.45
N ASP A 290 -21.24 -3.84 -3.44
CA ASP A 290 -21.23 -5.28 -3.18
C ASP A 290 -21.37 -5.58 -1.66
N LEU A 291 -22.04 -6.69 -1.38
CA LEU A 291 -22.18 -7.31 -0.06
C LEU A 291 -21.07 -8.33 0.13
N ARG A 292 -20.33 -8.27 1.25
CA ARG A 292 -19.35 -9.31 1.64
C ARG A 292 -19.86 -10.16 2.79
N ILE A 293 -19.98 -11.46 2.55
CA ILE A 293 -20.23 -12.48 3.57
C ILE A 293 -18.94 -13.25 3.80
N ALA A 294 -18.52 -13.39 5.05
CA ALA A 294 -17.33 -14.14 5.42
C ALA A 294 -17.61 -15.25 6.44
N ASN A 295 -16.72 -16.23 6.46
CA ASN A 295 -16.68 -17.31 7.44
C ASN A 295 -15.34 -17.31 8.18
N TYR A 296 -15.36 -17.49 9.50
CA TYR A 296 -14.14 -17.57 10.30
C TYR A 296 -14.30 -18.47 11.54
N PHE A 297 -13.55 -19.57 11.58
CA PHE A 297 -13.48 -20.46 12.74
C PHE A 297 -12.44 -19.95 13.75
N THR A 298 -12.88 -19.48 14.92
CA THR A 298 -12.01 -18.76 15.88
C THR A 298 -11.51 -19.63 17.02
N LYS A 299 -12.01 -20.87 17.16
CA LYS A 299 -11.63 -21.82 18.21
C LYS A 299 -11.50 -21.14 19.58
N ASN A 300 -12.61 -20.66 20.09
CA ASN A 300 -12.75 -19.97 21.38
C ASN A 300 -11.78 -18.79 21.55
N CYS A 301 -11.52 -18.08 20.44
CA CYS A 301 -10.55 -16.99 20.32
C CYS A 301 -9.12 -17.36 20.73
N ALA A 302 -8.80 -18.66 20.82
CA ALA A 302 -7.47 -19.14 21.13
C ALA A 302 -6.66 -19.30 19.83
N GLY A 303 -5.50 -18.65 19.78
CA GLY A 303 -4.60 -18.76 18.65
C GLY A 303 -3.92 -20.12 18.54
N THR A 304 -3.11 -20.28 17.51
CA THR A 304 -2.23 -21.45 17.34
C THR A 304 -1.16 -21.54 18.42
N ASP A 305 -0.89 -20.43 19.12
CA ASP A 305 -0.07 -20.32 20.33
C ASP A 305 -0.80 -20.76 21.62
N GLY A 306 -2.10 -21.05 21.55
CA GLY A 306 -2.93 -21.42 22.69
C GLY A 306 -3.37 -20.24 23.58
N ILE A 307 -3.03 -19.01 23.22
CA ILE A 307 -3.40 -17.81 23.97
C ILE A 307 -4.77 -17.33 23.49
N ILE A 308 -5.69 -17.07 24.43
CA ILE A 308 -6.95 -16.37 24.12
C ILE A 308 -6.65 -14.88 24.02
N ASP A 309 -6.84 -14.31 22.83
CA ASP A 309 -6.56 -12.90 22.54
C ASP A 309 -7.66 -12.31 21.66
N TYR A 310 -8.50 -11.47 22.25
CA TYR A 310 -9.63 -10.85 21.57
C TYR A 310 -9.20 -9.72 20.63
N ASP A 311 -8.13 -9.00 20.95
CA ASP A 311 -7.63 -7.91 20.11
C ASP A 311 -7.03 -8.45 18.82
N ARG A 312 -6.33 -9.58 18.89
CA ARG A 312 -5.83 -10.30 17.71
C ARG A 312 -6.96 -10.75 16.78
N ILE A 313 -8.01 -11.39 17.32
CA ILE A 313 -9.16 -11.83 16.50
C ILE A 313 -9.91 -10.61 15.94
N ALA A 314 -10.12 -9.57 16.74
CA ALA A 314 -10.77 -8.34 16.29
C ALA A 314 -9.98 -7.61 15.19
N ALA A 315 -8.63 -7.61 15.26
CA ALA A 315 -7.78 -7.04 14.22
C ALA A 315 -7.99 -7.77 12.88
N VAL A 316 -8.09 -9.09 12.89
CA VAL A 316 -8.44 -9.88 11.70
C VAL A 316 -9.83 -9.50 11.19
N ILE A 317 -10.85 -9.53 12.06
CA ILE A 317 -12.24 -9.17 11.71
C ILE A 317 -12.34 -7.78 11.07
N ASN A 318 -11.69 -6.78 11.66
CA ASN A 318 -11.70 -5.40 11.18
C ASN A 318 -11.04 -5.26 9.80
N LYS A 319 -10.01 -6.06 9.51
CA LYS A 319 -9.30 -6.05 8.22
C LYS A 319 -10.05 -6.80 7.11
N MET A 320 -10.95 -7.72 7.44
CA MET A 320 -11.74 -8.47 6.45
C MET A 320 -12.68 -7.58 5.61
N ASN A 321 -13.07 -6.40 6.13
CA ASN A 321 -14.04 -5.48 5.52
C ASN A 321 -15.39 -6.16 5.14
N SER A 322 -15.76 -7.18 5.90
CA SER A 322 -16.99 -7.95 5.70
C SER A 322 -18.22 -7.21 6.24
N ASP A 323 -19.37 -7.38 5.60
CA ASP A 323 -20.64 -6.83 6.10
C ASP A 323 -21.33 -7.83 7.04
N ILE A 324 -21.11 -9.14 6.81
CA ILE A 324 -21.61 -10.24 7.63
C ILE A 324 -20.47 -11.24 7.86
N ILE A 325 -20.29 -11.69 9.11
CA ILE A 325 -19.24 -12.64 9.49
C ILE A 325 -19.86 -13.79 10.29
N CYS A 326 -19.83 -14.98 9.71
CA CYS A 326 -20.22 -16.22 10.38
C CYS A 326 -19.04 -16.75 11.20
N LEU A 327 -19.24 -16.87 12.51
CA LEU A 327 -18.22 -17.28 13.47
C LEU A 327 -18.61 -18.61 14.14
N GLN A 328 -17.62 -19.47 14.36
CA GLN A 328 -17.81 -20.73 15.06
C GLN A 328 -16.77 -20.95 16.16
N GLY A 329 -17.17 -21.77 17.14
CA GLY A 329 -16.32 -22.17 18.24
C GLY A 329 -16.30 -21.16 19.37
N LEU A 330 -17.40 -20.46 19.63
CA LEU A 330 -17.45 -19.35 20.58
C LEU A 330 -17.86 -19.82 21.97
N ASP A 331 -17.17 -19.32 22.99
CA ASP A 331 -17.62 -19.38 24.38
C ASP A 331 -18.50 -18.18 24.72
N LYS A 332 -19.55 -18.44 25.49
CA LYS A 332 -20.35 -17.42 26.15
C LYS A 332 -20.35 -17.69 27.65
N GLU A 333 -19.65 -16.85 28.38
CA GLU A 333 -19.60 -16.86 29.84
C GLU A 333 -19.13 -18.20 30.46
N THR A 334 -18.24 -18.93 29.78
CA THR A 334 -17.72 -20.20 30.28
C THR A 334 -16.51 -19.96 31.20
N GLU A 335 -16.17 -20.95 32.04
CA GLU A 335 -14.92 -20.91 32.81
C GLU A 335 -13.69 -20.76 31.91
N ARG A 336 -13.72 -21.33 30.69
CA ARG A 336 -12.61 -21.21 29.72
C ARG A 336 -12.43 -19.78 29.22
N SER A 337 -13.51 -19.02 29.07
CA SER A 337 -13.46 -17.59 28.74
C SER A 337 -13.39 -16.68 29.97
N SER A 338 -13.20 -17.23 31.18
CA SER A 338 -13.24 -16.47 32.43
C SER A 338 -14.54 -15.66 32.60
N GLY A 339 -15.67 -16.22 32.16
CA GLY A 339 -16.97 -15.55 32.23
C GLY A 339 -17.22 -14.49 31.14
N ILE A 340 -16.38 -14.42 30.10
CA ILE A 340 -16.54 -13.45 29.00
C ILE A 340 -17.46 -14.03 27.91
N ASP A 341 -18.40 -13.22 27.42
CA ASP A 341 -19.09 -13.43 26.14
C ASP A 341 -18.16 -13.02 24.99
N GLN A 342 -17.60 -14.02 24.30
CA GLN A 342 -16.61 -13.78 23.27
C GLN A 342 -17.20 -13.09 22.05
N LEU A 343 -18.42 -13.46 21.65
CA LEU A 343 -19.04 -12.88 20.46
C LEU A 343 -19.35 -11.40 20.70
N ASN A 344 -19.92 -11.07 21.86
CA ASN A 344 -20.21 -9.67 22.22
C ASN A 344 -18.92 -8.83 22.32
N THR A 345 -17.85 -9.39 22.88
CA THR A 345 -16.54 -8.70 22.95
C THR A 345 -16.01 -8.38 21.55
N LEU A 346 -16.10 -9.34 20.62
CA LEU A 346 -15.68 -9.12 19.23
C LEU A 346 -16.56 -8.06 18.55
N ALA A 347 -17.89 -8.12 18.73
CA ALA A 347 -18.83 -7.12 18.24
C ALA A 347 -18.47 -5.70 18.68
N GLN A 348 -18.16 -5.50 19.97
CA GLN A 348 -17.76 -4.20 20.50
C GLN A 348 -16.45 -3.69 19.86
N LYS A 349 -15.47 -4.59 19.68
CA LYS A 349 -14.16 -4.24 19.08
C LYS A 349 -14.23 -4.01 17.57
N SER A 350 -15.26 -4.53 16.90
CA SER A 350 -15.46 -4.36 15.46
C SER A 350 -16.61 -3.41 15.09
N ASN A 351 -17.28 -2.83 16.09
CA ASN A 351 -18.47 -2.00 15.90
C ASN A 351 -19.54 -2.71 15.03
N MET A 352 -19.89 -3.93 15.42
CA MET A 352 -20.88 -4.78 14.77
C MET A 352 -21.94 -5.26 15.76
N TYR A 353 -23.11 -5.64 15.27
CA TYR A 353 -24.13 -6.33 16.05
C TYR A 353 -23.78 -7.82 16.18
N ASP A 354 -24.05 -8.41 17.35
CA ASP A 354 -23.85 -9.83 17.59
C ASP A 354 -25.12 -10.64 17.77
N TYR A 355 -25.13 -11.85 17.19
CA TYR A 355 -26.20 -12.83 17.37
C TYR A 355 -25.63 -14.22 17.63
N PHE A 356 -25.84 -14.74 18.84
CA PHE A 356 -25.34 -16.04 19.29
C PHE A 356 -26.41 -17.14 19.26
N ALA A 357 -26.03 -18.34 18.83
CA ALA A 357 -26.83 -19.56 18.95
C ALA A 357 -26.09 -20.62 19.78
N LYS A 358 -26.65 -20.97 20.94
CA LYS A 358 -26.13 -22.03 21.80
C LYS A 358 -26.21 -23.38 21.12
N ALA A 359 -25.09 -24.11 21.10
CA ALA A 359 -25.07 -25.53 20.78
C ALA A 359 -25.20 -26.41 22.03
N ILE A 360 -24.43 -26.11 23.08
CA ILE A 360 -24.43 -26.86 24.34
C ILE A 360 -24.18 -25.94 25.53
N ASP A 361 -24.59 -26.39 26.72
CA ASP A 361 -24.03 -25.87 27.97
C ASP A 361 -22.61 -26.42 28.14
N TYR A 362 -21.65 -25.57 28.48
CA TYR A 362 -20.24 -25.92 28.56
C TYR A 362 -19.54 -25.16 29.69
N LYS A 363 -18.98 -25.90 30.66
CA LYS A 363 -18.17 -25.36 31.76
C LYS A 363 -18.76 -24.09 32.41
N GLY A 364 -20.00 -24.20 32.90
CA GLY A 364 -20.69 -23.11 33.59
C GLY A 364 -21.31 -22.03 32.69
N GLY A 365 -21.04 -22.04 31.38
CA GLY A 365 -21.65 -21.15 30.40
C GLY A 365 -22.18 -21.89 29.18
N GLU A 366 -22.12 -21.26 28.02
CA GLU A 366 -22.63 -21.79 26.75
C GLU A 366 -21.52 -21.86 25.69
N PHE A 367 -21.59 -22.84 24.79
CA PHE A 367 -20.69 -22.95 23.64
C PHE A 367 -21.51 -23.07 22.35
N GLY A 368 -21.09 -22.37 21.29
CA GLY A 368 -21.89 -22.30 20.08
C GLY A 368 -21.26 -21.59 18.88
N VAL A 369 -22.16 -21.06 18.04
CA VAL A 369 -21.85 -20.32 16.82
C VAL A 369 -22.52 -18.96 16.88
N GLY A 370 -22.07 -18.03 16.05
CA GLY A 370 -22.63 -16.70 15.98
C GLY A 370 -22.48 -16.05 14.62
N ILE A 371 -23.12 -14.90 14.47
CA ILE A 371 -22.99 -14.01 13.33
C ILE A 371 -22.75 -12.60 13.84
N LEU A 372 -21.75 -11.92 13.27
CA LEU A 372 -21.57 -10.48 13.40
C LEU A 372 -22.12 -9.79 12.15
N THR A 373 -22.85 -8.69 12.31
CA THR A 373 -23.38 -7.90 11.18
C THR A 373 -23.09 -6.41 11.32
N LYS A 374 -22.84 -5.72 10.20
CA LYS A 374 -22.74 -4.24 10.21
C LYS A 374 -24.09 -3.56 10.41
N ASP A 375 -25.13 -4.11 9.78
CA ASP A 375 -26.49 -3.61 9.83
C ASP A 375 -27.39 -4.60 10.57
N GLU A 376 -28.41 -4.10 11.28
CA GLU A 376 -29.39 -4.96 11.97
C GLU A 376 -30.19 -5.79 10.95
N PRO A 377 -30.33 -7.11 11.17
CA PRO A 377 -31.19 -7.95 10.36
C PRO A 377 -32.67 -7.70 10.70
N ILE A 378 -33.55 -8.03 9.77
CA ILE A 378 -35.01 -7.93 9.94
C ILE A 378 -35.50 -8.96 10.97
N SER A 379 -34.89 -10.14 10.97
CA SER A 379 -35.22 -11.21 11.91
C SER A 379 -34.01 -12.08 12.16
N VAL A 380 -34.06 -12.83 13.28
CA VAL A 380 -33.02 -13.78 13.66
C VAL A 380 -33.62 -15.07 14.19
N ASP A 381 -33.08 -16.20 13.75
CA ASP A 381 -33.51 -17.53 14.17
C ASP A 381 -32.34 -18.36 14.69
N ARG A 382 -32.65 -19.25 15.64
CA ARG A 382 -31.68 -20.13 16.29
C ARG A 382 -32.20 -21.56 16.23
N TYR A 383 -31.41 -22.45 15.65
CA TYR A 383 -31.80 -23.84 15.49
C TYR A 383 -30.81 -24.77 16.18
N GLN A 384 -31.32 -25.65 17.03
CA GLN A 384 -30.55 -26.77 17.55
C GLN A 384 -30.40 -27.83 16.46
N MET A 385 -29.18 -28.22 16.16
CA MET A 385 -28.82 -29.11 15.06
C MET A 385 -28.35 -30.49 15.56
N PRO A 386 -28.60 -31.56 14.80
CA PRO A 386 -28.14 -32.91 15.13
C PRO A 386 -26.62 -32.98 15.30
N GLY A 387 -26.18 -33.71 16.31
CA GLY A 387 -24.79 -34.13 16.48
C GLY A 387 -24.73 -35.47 17.20
N LYS A 388 -23.57 -36.14 17.14
CA LYS A 388 -23.46 -37.53 17.63
C LYS A 388 -23.23 -37.60 19.13
N SER A 389 -22.20 -36.89 19.58
CA SER A 389 -21.80 -36.85 21.00
C SER A 389 -22.38 -35.63 21.71
N GLU A 390 -22.57 -34.55 20.98
CA GLU A 390 -23.03 -33.26 21.46
C GLU A 390 -23.91 -32.63 20.39
N MET A 391 -24.84 -31.78 20.79
CA MET A 391 -25.68 -31.07 19.82
C MET A 391 -24.87 -29.99 19.10
N ARG A 392 -25.31 -29.63 17.90
CA ARG A 392 -24.81 -28.49 17.12
C ARG A 392 -25.84 -27.37 17.14
N ALA A 393 -25.49 -26.22 16.57
CA ALA A 393 -26.42 -25.11 16.39
C ALA A 393 -26.22 -24.43 15.05
N ALA A 394 -27.29 -23.80 14.57
CA ALA A 394 -27.24 -22.84 13.48
C ALA A 394 -27.81 -21.49 13.94
N MET A 395 -27.06 -20.42 13.67
CA MET A 395 -27.52 -19.04 13.81
C MET A 395 -27.95 -18.54 12.44
N VAL A 396 -29.12 -17.93 12.33
CA VAL A 396 -29.67 -17.42 11.06
C VAL A 396 -30.03 -15.95 11.21
N VAL A 397 -29.61 -15.12 10.26
CA VAL A 397 -29.99 -13.70 10.16
C VAL A 397 -30.68 -13.45 8.82
N GLU A 398 -31.82 -12.77 8.85
CA GLU A 398 -32.62 -12.46 7.67
C GLU A 398 -32.50 -10.98 7.29
N TYR A 399 -32.31 -10.73 6.00
CA TYR A 399 -32.42 -9.41 5.39
C TYR A 399 -33.55 -9.38 4.37
N GLU A 400 -33.85 -8.19 3.85
CA GLU A 400 -34.94 -8.01 2.88
C GLU A 400 -34.74 -8.90 1.65
N LYS A 401 -33.51 -8.95 1.13
CA LYS A 401 -33.16 -9.63 -0.12
C LYS A 401 -32.58 -11.03 0.04
N PHE A 402 -32.11 -11.42 1.22
CA PHE A 402 -31.40 -12.68 1.42
C PHE A 402 -31.42 -13.14 2.88
N VAL A 403 -30.96 -14.36 3.14
CA VAL A 403 -30.79 -14.95 4.48
C VAL A 403 -29.41 -15.60 4.60
N VAL A 404 -28.77 -15.51 5.77
CA VAL A 404 -27.45 -16.10 6.03
C VAL A 404 -27.50 -16.97 7.28
N ALA A 405 -26.94 -18.18 7.18
CA ALA A 405 -26.76 -19.09 8.29
C ALA A 405 -25.28 -19.34 8.60
N SER A 406 -24.96 -19.42 9.89
CA SER A 406 -23.68 -19.88 10.43
C SER A 406 -23.88 -21.22 11.11
N THR A 407 -23.04 -22.22 10.84
CA THR A 407 -23.08 -23.51 11.54
C THR A 407 -21.69 -24.13 11.71
N ASN A 408 -21.59 -25.05 12.65
CA ASN A 408 -20.46 -25.96 12.81
C ASN A 408 -20.98 -27.39 12.70
N PHE A 409 -20.64 -28.08 11.60
CA PHE A 409 -21.12 -29.42 11.34
C PHE A 409 -20.41 -30.46 12.21
N ASP A 410 -21.09 -31.55 12.55
CA ASP A 410 -20.49 -32.63 13.34
C ASP A 410 -19.36 -33.37 12.59
N THR A 411 -18.47 -34.01 13.32
CA THR A 411 -17.46 -34.91 12.72
C THR A 411 -18.06 -36.21 12.18
N ASP A 412 -19.24 -36.62 12.67
CA ASP A 412 -19.98 -37.78 12.16
C ASP A 412 -20.76 -37.44 10.90
N MET A 413 -20.48 -38.19 9.82
CA MET A 413 -21.04 -37.94 8.49
C MET A 413 -22.56 -38.01 8.43
N ALA A 414 -23.19 -38.96 9.13
CA ALA A 414 -24.65 -39.11 9.11
C ALA A 414 -25.31 -37.88 9.76
N LYS A 415 -24.74 -37.38 10.85
CA LYS A 415 -25.20 -36.16 11.51
C LYS A 415 -24.96 -34.91 10.68
N ARG A 416 -23.87 -34.84 9.90
CA ARG A 416 -23.68 -33.76 8.92
C ARG A 416 -24.78 -33.71 7.88
N ILE A 417 -25.12 -34.86 7.28
CA ILE A 417 -26.16 -34.94 6.25
C ILE A 417 -27.53 -34.58 6.84
N GLU A 418 -27.87 -35.06 8.04
CA GLU A 418 -29.12 -34.73 8.74
C GLU A 418 -29.23 -33.22 9.02
N ALA A 419 -28.14 -32.59 9.49
CA ALA A 419 -28.08 -31.16 9.72
C ALA A 419 -28.19 -30.34 8.41
N LEU A 420 -27.55 -30.80 7.32
CA LEU A 420 -27.61 -30.14 6.01
C LEU A 420 -29.03 -30.15 5.45
N GLN A 421 -29.73 -31.28 5.56
CA GLN A 421 -31.13 -31.41 5.15
C GLN A 421 -32.05 -30.53 6.00
N THR A 422 -31.81 -30.47 7.31
CA THR A 422 -32.55 -29.57 8.21
C THR A 422 -32.37 -28.11 7.80
N LEU A 423 -31.12 -27.69 7.54
CA LEU A 423 -30.81 -26.32 7.11
C LEU A 423 -31.40 -26.00 5.74
N HIS A 424 -31.39 -26.94 4.79
CA HIS A 424 -32.07 -26.79 3.52
C HIS A 424 -33.56 -26.46 3.74
N THR A 425 -34.29 -27.29 4.49
CA THR A 425 -35.72 -27.05 4.75
C THR A 425 -35.96 -25.71 5.46
N LYS A 426 -35.15 -25.34 6.46
CA LYS A 426 -35.32 -24.09 7.19
C LYS A 426 -35.03 -22.87 6.31
N LEU A 427 -33.98 -22.92 5.49
CA LEU A 427 -33.54 -21.79 4.68
C LEU A 427 -34.40 -21.61 3.42
N SER A 428 -34.87 -22.70 2.81
CA SER A 428 -35.83 -22.62 1.69
C SER A 428 -37.15 -21.94 2.09
N ALA A 429 -37.54 -22.02 3.38
CA ALA A 429 -38.77 -21.42 3.87
C ALA A 429 -38.80 -19.88 3.81
N TYR A 430 -37.64 -19.22 3.73
CA TYR A 430 -37.58 -17.76 3.58
C TYR A 430 -37.90 -17.30 2.15
N ASN A 431 -37.85 -18.20 1.16
CA ASN A 431 -38.11 -17.88 -0.25
C ASN A 431 -37.26 -16.71 -0.79
N LYS A 432 -35.97 -16.73 -0.45
CA LYS A 432 -34.95 -15.74 -0.82
C LYS A 432 -33.63 -16.45 -1.11
N PRO A 433 -32.66 -15.80 -1.78
CA PRO A 433 -31.26 -16.22 -1.75
C PRO A 433 -30.82 -16.56 -0.33
N ALA A 434 -30.37 -17.80 -0.14
CA ALA A 434 -29.97 -18.30 1.17
C ALA A 434 -28.51 -18.76 1.13
N PHE A 435 -27.74 -18.30 2.10
CA PHE A 435 -26.33 -18.62 2.25
C PHE A 435 -26.11 -19.45 3.51
N LEU A 436 -25.25 -20.46 3.40
CA LEU A 436 -24.76 -21.23 4.53
C LEU A 436 -23.24 -21.12 4.56
N ALA A 437 -22.72 -20.60 5.67
CA ALA A 437 -21.31 -20.46 5.94
C ALA A 437 -20.95 -21.24 7.20
N GLY A 438 -19.80 -21.93 7.19
CA GLY A 438 -19.40 -22.66 8.38
C GLY A 438 -18.19 -23.55 8.23
N TYR A 439 -17.88 -24.21 9.34
CA TYR A 439 -16.90 -25.29 9.41
C TYR A 439 -17.59 -26.62 9.10
N PHE A 440 -17.29 -27.21 7.94
CA PHE A 440 -17.99 -28.37 7.37
C PHE A 440 -17.44 -29.71 7.87
N ASN A 441 -16.27 -29.72 8.52
CA ASN A 441 -15.59 -30.94 8.98
C ASN A 441 -15.35 -32.01 7.89
N GLU A 442 -15.37 -31.60 6.61
CA GLU A 442 -15.14 -32.44 5.45
C GLU A 442 -14.40 -31.62 4.40
N GLY A 443 -13.37 -32.19 3.79
CA GLY A 443 -12.59 -31.52 2.74
C GLY A 443 -12.45 -32.33 1.46
N ASN A 444 -12.93 -33.59 1.47
CA ASN A 444 -13.03 -34.36 0.26
C ASN A 444 -14.33 -33.99 -0.47
N LEU A 445 -14.23 -33.20 -1.55
CA LEU A 445 -15.37 -32.78 -2.36
C LEU A 445 -16.08 -33.95 -3.08
N GLU A 446 -15.50 -35.15 -3.07
CA GLU A 446 -16.09 -36.38 -3.62
C GLU A 446 -16.71 -37.29 -2.53
N SER A 447 -16.70 -36.86 -1.27
CA SER A 447 -17.38 -37.54 -0.17
C SER A 447 -18.90 -37.55 -0.38
N ASP A 448 -19.59 -38.51 0.26
CA ASP A 448 -21.05 -38.59 0.20
C ASP A 448 -21.72 -37.34 0.79
N PHE A 449 -21.09 -36.70 1.77
CA PHE A 449 -21.55 -35.40 2.27
C PHE A 449 -21.49 -34.31 1.20
N PHE A 450 -20.39 -34.15 0.47
CA PHE A 450 -20.32 -33.14 -0.59
C PHE A 450 -21.16 -33.48 -1.81
N LYS A 451 -21.42 -34.76 -2.09
CA LYS A 451 -22.44 -35.14 -3.07
C LYS A 451 -23.81 -34.57 -2.67
N LYS A 452 -24.19 -34.69 -1.39
CA LYS A 452 -25.40 -34.06 -0.85
C LYS A 452 -25.37 -32.54 -0.88
N VAL A 453 -24.25 -31.90 -0.55
CA VAL A 453 -24.11 -30.43 -0.72
C VAL A 453 -24.35 -30.05 -2.19
N LYS A 454 -23.69 -30.74 -3.13
CA LYS A 454 -23.79 -30.47 -4.57
C LYS A 454 -25.17 -30.81 -5.17
N GLU A 455 -26.09 -31.49 -4.46
CA GLU A 455 -27.46 -31.70 -4.91
C GLU A 455 -28.23 -30.38 -4.90
N ASP A 456 -28.28 -29.70 -3.75
CA ASP A 456 -29.16 -28.55 -3.52
C ASP A 456 -28.42 -27.20 -3.38
N TRP A 457 -27.09 -27.23 -3.23
CA TRP A 457 -26.27 -26.05 -2.95
C TRP A 457 -25.19 -25.80 -4.01
N ASN A 458 -24.91 -24.53 -4.27
CA ASN A 458 -23.77 -24.05 -5.04
C ASN A 458 -22.58 -23.80 -4.11
N LEU A 459 -21.40 -24.33 -4.45
CA LEU A 459 -20.15 -24.02 -3.77
C LEU A 459 -19.63 -22.66 -4.26
N LEU A 460 -19.56 -21.66 -3.37
CA LEU A 460 -19.22 -20.28 -3.73
C LEU A 460 -17.79 -19.89 -3.33
N SER A 461 -17.36 -20.33 -2.15
CA SER A 461 -16.02 -20.08 -1.63
C SER A 461 -14.91 -20.56 -2.57
N ALA A 462 -13.76 -19.88 -2.54
CA ALA A 462 -12.59 -20.20 -3.35
C ALA A 462 -12.09 -21.65 -3.13
N ASP A 463 -11.53 -22.23 -4.19
CA ASP A 463 -10.91 -23.56 -4.14
C ASP A 463 -9.48 -23.50 -3.61
N LYS A 464 -9.36 -23.20 -2.31
CA LYS A 464 -8.11 -23.06 -1.57
C LYS A 464 -8.20 -23.74 -0.21
N SER A 465 -7.05 -24.05 0.38
CA SER A 465 -7.01 -24.51 1.77
C SER A 465 -7.51 -23.40 2.69
N THR A 466 -8.24 -23.80 3.73
CA THR A 466 -8.68 -22.91 4.80
C THR A 466 -7.99 -23.24 6.12
N GLU A 467 -7.18 -24.30 6.16
CA GLU A 467 -6.47 -24.74 7.34
C GLU A 467 -5.06 -24.16 7.35
N ASN A 468 -4.78 -23.38 8.38
CA ASN A 468 -3.47 -22.83 8.67
C ASN A 468 -2.65 -23.85 9.47
N GLY A 469 -2.14 -24.87 8.77
CA GLY A 469 -1.34 -25.95 9.33
C GLY A 469 -0.86 -26.95 8.27
N GLY A 470 -0.10 -27.97 8.69
CA GLY A 470 0.63 -28.84 7.74
C GLY A 470 -0.24 -29.72 6.82
N LYS A 471 -1.52 -29.95 7.15
CA LYS A 471 -2.42 -30.78 6.32
C LYS A 471 -3.10 -30.00 5.19
N GLN A 472 -3.12 -28.66 5.26
CA GLN A 472 -3.63 -27.76 4.22
C GLN A 472 -5.01 -28.20 3.66
N ARG A 473 -5.95 -28.57 4.55
CA ARG A 473 -7.29 -29.00 4.16
C ARG A 473 -8.18 -27.80 3.84
N ARG A 474 -9.22 -28.02 3.03
CA ARG A 474 -10.32 -27.08 2.80
C ARG A 474 -11.51 -27.57 3.60
N LEU A 475 -11.79 -26.94 4.74
CA LEU A 475 -12.82 -27.40 5.68
C LEU A 475 -13.89 -26.35 5.95
N ASP A 476 -13.66 -25.12 5.51
CA ASP A 476 -14.54 -23.98 5.69
C ASP A 476 -15.13 -23.59 4.34
N PHE A 477 -16.44 -23.36 4.32
CA PHE A 477 -17.16 -23.14 3.07
C PHE A 477 -18.22 -22.05 3.22
N ILE A 478 -18.48 -21.37 2.10
CA ILE A 478 -19.70 -20.60 1.86
C ILE A 478 -20.40 -21.25 0.66
N VAL A 479 -21.67 -21.58 0.86
CA VAL A 479 -22.56 -22.15 -0.16
C VAL A 479 -23.86 -21.37 -0.25
N SER A 480 -24.56 -21.44 -1.39
CA SER A 480 -25.93 -20.92 -1.51
C SER A 480 -26.91 -21.98 -2.01
N LEU A 481 -28.18 -21.86 -1.64
CA LEU A 481 -29.23 -22.67 -2.28
C LEU A 481 -29.28 -22.42 -3.79
N LYS A 482 -29.54 -23.46 -4.58
CA LYS A 482 -29.62 -23.37 -6.05
C LYS A 482 -30.86 -22.69 -6.59
N ASP A 483 -31.93 -22.66 -5.80
CA ASP A 483 -33.24 -22.18 -6.24
C ASP A 483 -33.27 -20.67 -6.52
N HIS A 484 -32.22 -19.95 -6.12
CA HIS A 484 -32.08 -18.51 -6.33
C HIS A 484 -30.72 -18.21 -6.98
N GLY A 485 -30.74 -17.45 -8.08
CA GLY A 485 -29.52 -16.99 -8.73
C GLY A 485 -28.77 -15.98 -7.86
N VAL A 486 -27.47 -16.17 -7.69
CA VAL A 486 -26.56 -15.24 -7.02
C VAL A 486 -25.35 -14.99 -7.92
N THR A 487 -24.84 -13.77 -7.91
CA THR A 487 -23.65 -13.39 -8.68
C THR A 487 -22.51 -13.09 -7.73
N VAL A 488 -21.52 -13.98 -7.70
CA VAL A 488 -20.27 -13.79 -6.96
C VAL A 488 -19.34 -12.93 -7.79
N THR A 489 -18.93 -11.78 -7.26
CA THR A 489 -17.97 -10.87 -7.92
C THR A 489 -16.54 -11.16 -7.50
N GLN A 490 -16.35 -11.72 -6.31
CA GLN A 490 -15.06 -12.12 -5.77
C GLN A 490 -15.25 -13.22 -4.71
N ALA A 491 -14.32 -14.16 -4.63
CA ALA A 491 -14.23 -15.10 -3.51
C ALA A 491 -12.77 -15.46 -3.28
N ASP A 492 -12.32 -15.42 -2.02
CA ASP A 492 -10.95 -15.79 -1.67
C ASP A 492 -10.82 -16.25 -0.21
N VAL A 493 -9.67 -16.82 0.12
CA VAL A 493 -9.19 -17.10 1.48
C VAL A 493 -8.15 -16.05 1.85
N MET A 494 -8.33 -15.41 3.01
CA MET A 494 -7.46 -14.36 3.50
C MET A 494 -6.29 -14.95 4.28
N GLU A 495 -5.30 -15.49 3.55
CA GLU A 495 -4.09 -16.10 4.13
C GLU A 495 -3.15 -15.06 4.78
N TYR A 496 -3.33 -13.78 4.46
CA TYR A 496 -2.61 -12.65 5.04
C TYR A 496 -3.53 -11.42 5.11
N LEU A 497 -3.33 -10.60 6.15
CA LEU A 497 -3.93 -9.27 6.30
C LEU A 497 -2.89 -8.34 6.94
N THR A 498 -2.43 -7.32 6.23
CA THR A 498 -1.42 -6.37 6.71
C THR A 498 -1.89 -5.69 8.00
N GLY A 499 -1.07 -5.81 9.04
CA GLY A 499 -1.35 -5.33 10.38
C GLY A 499 -2.19 -6.29 11.25
N ALA A 500 -2.48 -7.51 10.78
CA ALA A 500 -3.10 -8.56 11.56
C ALA A 500 -2.36 -9.90 11.39
N ASP A 501 -2.01 -10.53 12.52
CA ASP A 501 -1.35 -11.84 12.50
C ASP A 501 -2.38 -12.97 12.32
N VAL A 502 -2.81 -13.17 11.07
CA VAL A 502 -3.82 -14.19 10.72
C VAL A 502 -3.32 -15.60 11.03
N ALA A 503 -2.01 -15.84 10.88
CA ALA A 503 -1.41 -17.16 11.07
C ALA A 503 -1.34 -17.58 12.55
N THR A 504 -1.17 -16.64 13.48
CA THR A 504 -1.26 -16.96 14.91
C THR A 504 -2.71 -16.90 15.39
N ALA A 505 -3.55 -16.05 14.79
CA ALA A 505 -4.93 -15.81 15.22
C ALA A 505 -5.81 -17.07 15.25
N SER A 506 -5.70 -17.95 14.26
CA SER A 506 -6.45 -19.20 14.23
C SER A 506 -5.75 -20.26 13.39
N SER A 507 -6.05 -21.54 13.67
CA SER A 507 -5.67 -22.65 12.79
C SER A 507 -6.50 -22.69 11.50
N HIS A 508 -7.43 -21.75 11.30
CA HIS A 508 -8.20 -21.58 10.08
C HIS A 508 -8.05 -20.17 9.56
N TYR A 509 -7.82 -20.00 8.26
CA TYR A 509 -7.87 -18.70 7.61
C TYR A 509 -9.33 -18.27 7.41
N PRO A 510 -9.66 -16.98 7.58
CA PRO A 510 -10.96 -16.47 7.18
C PRO A 510 -11.11 -16.55 5.66
N LEU A 511 -12.34 -16.76 5.20
CA LEU A 511 -12.67 -16.73 3.77
C LEU A 511 -13.94 -15.92 3.52
N PHE A 512 -14.12 -15.43 2.30
CA PHE A 512 -15.25 -14.59 1.96
C PHE A 512 -15.78 -14.81 0.54
N CYS A 513 -17.00 -14.34 0.32
CA CYS A 513 -17.60 -14.13 -0.99
C CYS A 513 -18.21 -12.72 -1.05
N ASP A 514 -17.97 -12.02 -2.15
CA ASP A 514 -18.61 -10.75 -2.51
C ASP A 514 -19.75 -11.00 -3.49
N PHE A 515 -20.84 -10.29 -3.30
CA PHE A 515 -22.06 -10.43 -4.08
C PHE A 515 -22.57 -9.09 -4.54
N THR A 516 -22.93 -8.99 -5.82
CA THR A 516 -23.57 -7.79 -6.36
C THR A 516 -25.09 -7.86 -6.25
N GLY A 517 -25.73 -6.70 -6.07
CA GLY A 517 -27.20 -6.56 -6.06
C GLY A 517 -27.92 -6.95 -4.75
N LEU A 518 -27.20 -7.48 -3.76
CA LEU A 518 -27.77 -7.93 -2.48
C LEU A 518 -27.70 -6.91 -1.34
N LYS A 519 -26.83 -5.90 -1.45
CA LYS A 519 -26.68 -4.85 -0.43
C LYS A 519 -27.90 -3.92 -0.37
#